data_AF-A0A4V2XVB5-F1
#
_entry.id   AF-A0A4V2XVB5-F1
#
_cell.length_a   1.000
_cell.length_b   1.000
_cell.length_c   1.000
_cell.angle_alpha   90.00
_cell.angle_beta   90.00
_cell.angle_gamma   90.00
#
_symmetry.space_group_name_H-M   'P 1'
#
loop_
_entity.id
_entity.type
_entity.pdbx_description
1 polymer ?
#
loop_
_entity_poly.entity_id
_entity_poly.type
_entity_poly.pdbx_seq_one_letter_code
_entity_poly.pdbx_strand_id
1 'polypeptide(L)'
;MEKFGPGRTIGSYIWALSPIYTLGMGTSITMFIAAVRLRSVLLWLVQPIYLALVILGFVTAGAEDGTTGDALFAASFLTLVTVGTGHALAIRRKVFSPRETLMDSLALAEGEAQRRRELRVRAAEMASRDPALAVEMGIGRPDLQRSFDDGGLIDVNHAPAPALSGIPGITPELADRIVRVRADTGGFVSAEEVSLMADLPPALTPRIAEYGVFLR
;
A
#
# COMPACT_ATOMS: atom_id res chain seq x y z
N MET A 1 -9.54 -9.95 -1.78
CA MET A 1 -10.32 -9.35 -2.88
C MET A 1 -11.74 -9.14 -2.37
N GLU A 2 -11.95 -8.07 -1.62
CA GLU A 2 -13.28 -7.74 -1.08
C GLU A 2 -14.14 -7.21 -2.23
N LYS A 3 -15.20 -7.95 -2.55
CA LYS A 3 -16.13 -7.59 -3.63
C LYS A 3 -16.86 -6.31 -3.22
N PHE A 4 -16.59 -5.24 -3.96
CA PHE A 4 -17.34 -3.99 -3.91
C PHE A 4 -18.83 -4.24 -3.69
N GLY A 5 -19.46 -3.54 -2.73
CA GLY A 5 -20.91 -3.54 -2.61
C GLY A 5 -21.53 -3.16 -3.97
N PRO A 6 -22.51 -3.92 -4.49
CA PRO A 6 -22.96 -3.84 -5.89
C PRO A 6 -23.36 -2.42 -6.31
N GLY A 7 -23.90 -1.61 -5.40
CA GLY A 7 -24.33 -0.23 -5.68
C GLY A 7 -23.21 0.74 -6.10
N ARG A 8 -21.99 0.66 -5.55
CA ARG A 8 -20.90 1.59 -5.88
C ARG A 8 -20.28 1.30 -7.24
N THR A 9 -20.18 0.02 -7.60
CA THR A 9 -19.71 -0.42 -8.92
C THR A 9 -20.69 -0.01 -10.01
N ILE A 10 -21.99 -0.18 -9.75
CA ILE A 10 -23.08 0.24 -10.65
C ILE A 10 -23.06 1.75 -10.84
N GLY A 11 -23.01 2.55 -9.77
CA GLY A 11 -22.98 4.02 -9.85
C GLY A 11 -21.78 4.56 -10.64
N SER A 12 -20.63 3.90 -10.52
CA SER A 12 -19.41 4.24 -11.27
C SER A 12 -19.55 3.97 -12.77
N TYR A 13 -20.25 2.90 -13.18
CA TYR A 13 -20.56 2.65 -14.59
C TYR A 13 -21.64 3.59 -15.12
N ILE A 14 -22.68 3.88 -14.33
CA ILE A 14 -23.72 4.87 -14.68
C ILE A 14 -23.08 6.23 -14.96
N TRP A 15 -22.13 6.67 -14.14
CA TRP A 15 -21.39 7.91 -14.37
C TRP A 15 -20.58 7.85 -15.68
N ALA A 16 -19.84 6.76 -15.92
CA ALA A 16 -18.97 6.65 -17.10
C ALA A 16 -19.76 6.53 -18.41
N LEU A 17 -20.96 5.95 -18.36
CA LEU A 17 -21.87 5.81 -19.51
C LEU A 17 -22.82 7.01 -19.66
N SER A 18 -22.77 7.99 -18.75
CA SER A 18 -23.62 9.18 -18.83
C SER A 18 -23.51 9.94 -20.17
N PRO A 19 -22.35 10.01 -20.89
CA PRO A 19 -22.32 10.62 -22.21
C PRO A 19 -23.18 9.87 -23.24
N ILE A 20 -23.29 8.54 -23.17
CA ILE A 20 -24.19 7.78 -24.06
C ILE A 20 -25.66 8.10 -23.74
N TYR A 21 -26.06 8.05 -22.46
CA TYR A 21 -27.46 8.28 -22.06
C TYR A 21 -27.94 9.72 -22.31
N THR A 22 -27.00 10.66 -22.33
CA THR A 22 -27.27 12.09 -22.56
C THR A 22 -26.97 12.52 -24.00
N LEU A 23 -26.76 11.57 -24.92
CA LEU A 23 -26.51 11.87 -26.34
C LEU A 23 -25.30 12.82 -26.54
N GLY A 24 -24.26 12.62 -25.74
CA GLY A 24 -23.00 13.37 -25.75
C GLY A 24 -23.01 14.63 -24.88
N MET A 25 -24.18 15.17 -24.51
CA MET A 25 -24.29 16.44 -23.77
C MET A 25 -23.66 16.38 -22.37
N GLY A 26 -23.75 15.22 -21.70
CA GLY A 26 -23.20 14.99 -20.36
C GLY A 26 -21.67 14.85 -20.31
N THR A 27 -20.98 14.83 -21.46
CA THR A 27 -19.51 14.68 -21.52
C THR A 27 -18.80 15.79 -20.76
N SER A 28 -19.22 17.04 -20.97
CA SER A 28 -18.63 18.21 -20.31
C SER A 28 -18.77 18.12 -18.79
N ILE A 29 -19.97 17.78 -18.28
CA ILE A 29 -20.20 17.65 -16.84
C ILE A 29 -19.39 16.48 -16.24
N THR A 30 -19.32 15.35 -16.96
CA THR A 30 -18.55 14.16 -16.56
C THR A 30 -17.07 14.49 -16.42
N MET A 31 -16.49 15.15 -17.42
CA MET A 31 -15.08 15.51 -17.44
C MET A 31 -14.73 16.57 -16.40
N PHE A 32 -15.65 17.52 -16.16
CA PHE A 32 -15.51 18.49 -15.07
C PHE A 32 -15.44 17.81 -13.70
N ILE A 33 -16.38 16.87 -13.42
CA ILE A 33 -16.37 16.09 -12.18
C ILE A 33 -15.07 15.29 -12.06
N ALA A 34 -14.59 14.70 -13.14
CA ALA A 34 -13.32 13.97 -13.16
C ALA A 34 -12.13 14.89 -12.88
N ALA A 35 -12.07 16.08 -13.50
CA ALA A 35 -11.00 17.06 -13.31
C ALA A 35 -10.91 17.54 -11.86
N VAL A 36 -12.06 17.82 -11.24
CA VAL A 36 -12.16 18.19 -9.82
C VAL A 36 -11.73 17.04 -8.91
N ARG A 37 -12.26 15.82 -9.13
CA ARG A 37 -11.97 14.67 -8.27
C ARG A 37 -10.53 14.18 -8.37
N LEU A 38 -9.95 14.23 -9.57
CA LEU A 38 -8.59 13.78 -9.82
C LEU A 38 -7.55 14.88 -9.62
N ARG A 39 -7.96 16.14 -9.43
CA ARG A 39 -7.07 17.31 -9.37
C ARG A 39 -6.07 17.35 -10.54
N SER A 40 -6.52 16.94 -11.72
CA SER A 40 -5.65 16.76 -12.89
C SER A 40 -5.68 18.00 -13.78
N VAL A 41 -4.54 18.66 -13.92
CA VAL A 41 -4.35 19.82 -14.81
C VAL A 41 -4.69 19.44 -16.26
N LEU A 42 -4.32 18.24 -16.70
CA LEU A 42 -4.59 17.78 -18.06
C LEU A 42 -6.10 17.69 -18.34
N LEU A 43 -6.90 17.19 -17.38
CA LEU A 43 -8.36 17.13 -17.54
C LEU A 43 -8.99 18.52 -17.56
N TRP A 44 -8.44 19.47 -16.79
CA TRP A 44 -8.85 20.87 -16.87
C TRP A 44 -8.55 21.52 -18.23
N LEU A 45 -7.45 21.13 -18.89
CA LEU A 45 -7.12 21.61 -20.24
C LEU A 45 -8.02 21.01 -21.32
N VAL A 46 -8.44 19.75 -21.16
CA VAL A 46 -9.31 19.06 -22.13
C VAL A 46 -10.79 19.47 -21.96
N GLN A 47 -11.21 19.84 -20.75
CA GLN A 47 -12.57 20.28 -20.45
C GLN A 47 -13.15 21.36 -21.40
N PRO A 48 -12.47 22.49 -21.70
CA PRO A 48 -13.01 23.51 -22.61
C PRO A 48 -13.25 22.99 -24.02
N ILE A 49 -12.49 21.99 -24.48
CA ILE A 49 -12.68 21.36 -25.80
C ILE A 49 -14.02 20.61 -25.83
N TYR A 50 -14.33 19.82 -24.79
CA TYR A 50 -15.63 19.15 -24.70
C TYR A 50 -16.79 20.15 -24.57
N LEU A 51 -16.61 21.24 -23.82
CA LEU A 51 -17.62 22.29 -23.74
C LEU A 51 -17.87 22.97 -25.10
N ALA A 52 -16.81 23.28 -25.84
CA ALA A 52 -16.92 23.88 -27.17
C ALA A 52 -17.64 22.96 -28.16
N LEU A 53 -17.37 21.65 -28.12
CA LEU A 53 -18.07 20.66 -28.95
C LEU A 53 -19.57 20.55 -28.62
N VAL A 54 -19.94 20.66 -27.34
CA VAL A 54 -21.36 20.71 -26.94
C VAL A 54 -22.03 21.96 -27.51
N ILE A 55 -21.40 23.13 -27.35
CA ILE A 55 -21.92 24.40 -27.88
C ILE A 55 -22.06 24.34 -29.40
N LEU A 56 -21.05 23.82 -30.10
CA LEU A 56 -21.06 23.64 -31.55
C LEU A 56 -22.27 22.79 -31.98
N GLY A 57 -22.50 21.65 -31.33
CA GLY A 57 -23.66 20.80 -31.61
C GLY A 57 -25.00 21.53 -31.43
N PHE A 58 -25.15 22.36 -30.40
CA PHE A 58 -26.37 23.17 -30.22
C PHE A 58 -26.54 24.23 -31.29
N VAL A 59 -25.47 24.91 -31.69
CA VAL A 59 -25.51 25.95 -32.74
C VAL A 59 -25.89 25.35 -34.09
N THR A 60 -25.51 24.10 -34.35
CA THR A 60 -25.75 23.43 -35.64
C THR A 60 -26.97 22.52 -35.67
N ALA A 61 -27.71 22.35 -34.56
CA ALA A 61 -28.78 21.36 -34.41
C ALA A 61 -29.99 21.51 -35.36
N GLY A 62 -30.11 22.64 -36.06
CA GLY A 62 -31.16 22.91 -37.04
C GLY A 62 -30.65 23.26 -38.43
N ALA A 63 -29.40 22.88 -38.75
CA ALA A 63 -28.85 23.08 -40.08
C ALA A 63 -29.60 22.21 -41.11
N GLU A 64 -29.72 22.70 -42.34
CA GLU A 64 -30.33 21.94 -43.44
C GLU A 64 -29.47 20.72 -43.81
N ASP A 65 -30.14 19.62 -44.18
CA ASP A 65 -29.49 18.37 -44.55
C ASP A 65 -28.49 18.56 -45.70
N GLY A 66 -27.31 17.94 -45.56
CA GLY A 66 -26.25 18.02 -46.58
C GLY A 66 -25.43 19.31 -46.56
N THR A 67 -25.69 20.23 -45.61
CA THR A 67 -24.85 21.41 -45.40
C THR A 67 -23.64 21.11 -44.51
N THR A 68 -22.67 22.03 -44.47
CA THR A 68 -21.55 21.97 -43.52
C THR A 68 -22.05 21.96 -42.06
N GLY A 69 -23.16 22.62 -41.76
CA GLY A 69 -23.75 22.64 -40.43
C GLY A 69 -24.23 21.26 -39.98
N ASP A 70 -24.90 20.53 -40.87
CA ASP A 70 -25.34 19.14 -40.64
C ASP A 70 -24.13 18.20 -40.41
N ALA A 71 -23.07 18.33 -41.22
CA ALA A 71 -21.83 17.59 -41.01
C ALA A 71 -21.14 17.89 -39.66
N LEU A 72 -21.11 19.17 -39.25
CA LEU A 72 -20.54 19.59 -37.96
C LEU A 72 -21.39 19.11 -36.77
N PHE A 73 -22.71 19.09 -36.92
CA PHE A 73 -23.62 18.52 -35.93
C PHE A 73 -23.33 17.03 -35.73
N ALA A 74 -23.31 16.26 -36.82
CA ALA A 74 -23.02 14.82 -36.79
C ALA A 74 -21.63 14.52 -36.19
N ALA A 75 -20.59 15.26 -36.60
CA ALA A 75 -19.23 15.08 -36.09
C ALA A 75 -19.11 15.40 -34.60
N SER A 76 -19.75 16.49 -34.14
CA SER A 76 -19.77 16.87 -32.72
C SER A 76 -20.48 15.81 -31.88
N PHE A 77 -21.63 15.34 -32.36
CA PHE A 77 -22.42 14.29 -31.72
C PHE A 77 -21.63 12.98 -31.58
N LEU A 78 -21.08 12.47 -32.69
CA LEU A 78 -20.32 11.21 -32.69
C LEU A 78 -19.09 11.30 -31.79
N THR A 79 -18.38 12.43 -31.81
CA THR A 79 -17.21 12.66 -30.97
C THR A 79 -17.58 12.67 -29.48
N LEU A 80 -18.63 13.41 -29.10
CA LEU A 80 -19.06 13.50 -27.71
C LEU A 80 -19.53 12.14 -27.17
N VAL A 81 -20.27 11.36 -27.96
CA VAL A 81 -20.74 10.04 -27.54
C VAL A 81 -19.57 9.05 -27.44
N THR A 82 -18.77 8.90 -28.51
CA THR A 82 -17.75 7.85 -28.58
C THR A 82 -16.50 8.20 -27.77
N VAL A 83 -15.88 9.35 -28.04
CA VAL A 83 -14.66 9.80 -27.37
C VAL A 83 -14.97 10.19 -25.93
N GLY A 84 -16.10 10.85 -25.67
CA GLY A 84 -16.53 11.20 -24.32
C GLY A 84 -16.73 9.99 -23.42
N THR A 85 -17.45 8.96 -23.89
CA THR A 85 -17.62 7.72 -23.12
C THR A 85 -16.32 6.91 -23.01
N GLY A 86 -15.55 6.78 -24.10
CA GLY A 86 -14.27 6.08 -24.06
C GLY A 86 -13.31 6.69 -23.03
N HIS A 87 -13.21 8.01 -23.02
CA HIS A 87 -12.40 8.75 -22.06
C HIS A 87 -12.93 8.59 -20.63
N ALA A 88 -14.26 8.67 -20.42
CA ALA A 88 -14.88 8.49 -19.11
C ALA A 88 -14.64 7.08 -18.56
N LEU A 89 -14.74 6.04 -19.39
CA LEU A 89 -14.43 4.65 -19.04
C LEU A 89 -12.93 4.48 -18.70
N ALA A 90 -12.04 5.10 -19.47
CA ALA A 90 -10.59 5.02 -19.24
C ALA A 90 -10.18 5.63 -17.88
N ILE A 91 -10.81 6.73 -17.47
CA ILE A 91 -10.50 7.39 -16.19
C ILE A 91 -11.40 6.93 -15.03
N ARG A 92 -12.49 6.20 -15.30
CA ARG A 92 -13.47 5.71 -14.30
C ARG A 92 -12.79 5.11 -13.08
N ARG A 93 -11.83 4.21 -13.30
CA ARG A 93 -11.10 3.55 -12.20
C ARG A 93 -10.35 4.55 -11.34
N LYS A 94 -9.73 5.57 -11.93
CA LYS A 94 -9.01 6.61 -11.18
C LYS A 94 -9.99 7.50 -10.41
N VAL A 95 -11.10 7.91 -11.04
CA VAL A 95 -12.12 8.79 -10.44
C VAL A 95 -12.80 8.13 -9.24
N PHE A 96 -13.01 6.81 -9.32
CA PHE A 96 -13.67 6.01 -8.30
C PHE A 96 -12.72 5.01 -7.61
N SER A 97 -11.39 5.22 -7.69
CA SER A 97 -10.44 4.45 -6.90
C SER A 97 -10.83 4.61 -5.44
N PRO A 98 -11.18 3.54 -4.72
CA PRO A 98 -11.64 3.70 -3.36
C PRO A 98 -10.43 4.07 -2.51
N ARG A 99 -10.38 5.33 -2.07
CA ARG A 99 -9.54 5.75 -0.94
C ARG A 99 -9.73 4.81 0.25
N GLU A 100 -10.95 4.31 0.42
CA GLU A 100 -11.37 3.28 1.36
C GLU A 100 -10.53 2.00 1.26
N THR A 101 -10.36 1.40 0.08
CA THR A 101 -9.54 0.18 -0.10
C THR A 101 -8.06 0.37 0.25
N LEU A 102 -7.51 1.57 0.01
CA LEU A 102 -6.15 1.90 0.44
C LEU A 102 -6.07 2.05 1.97
N MET A 103 -7.06 2.72 2.58
CA MET A 103 -7.14 2.87 4.04
C MET A 103 -7.35 1.51 4.72
N ASP A 104 -8.16 0.63 4.16
CA ASP A 104 -8.36 -0.73 4.65
C ASP A 104 -7.07 -1.55 4.57
N SER A 105 -6.33 -1.46 3.45
CA SER A 105 -5.03 -2.15 3.31
C SER A 105 -3.98 -1.67 4.30
N LEU A 106 -3.95 -0.35 4.58
CA LEU A 106 -3.05 0.22 5.56
C LEU A 106 -3.45 -0.19 6.98
N ALA A 107 -4.73 -0.09 7.33
CA ALA A 107 -5.24 -0.49 8.63
C ALA A 107 -4.99 -1.99 8.91
N LEU A 108 -5.13 -2.84 7.89
CA LEU A 108 -4.77 -4.25 7.98
C LEU A 108 -3.27 -4.45 8.25
N ALA A 109 -2.40 -3.76 7.51
CA ALA A 109 -0.95 -3.83 7.70
C ALA A 109 -0.51 -3.32 9.09
N GLU A 110 -1.10 -2.23 9.57
CA GLU A 110 -0.89 -1.69 10.92
C GLU A 110 -1.34 -2.69 12.00
N GLY A 111 -2.52 -3.30 11.82
CA GLY A 111 -3.04 -4.32 12.73
C GLY A 111 -2.15 -5.56 12.80
N GLU A 112 -1.61 -6.03 11.66
CA GLU A 112 -0.65 -7.14 11.61
C GLU A 112 0.68 -6.79 12.29
N ALA A 113 1.21 -5.59 12.06
CA ALA A 113 2.44 -5.11 12.69
C ALA A 113 2.28 -5.01 14.22
N GLN A 114 1.14 -4.48 14.69
CA GLN A 114 0.81 -4.38 16.10
C GLN A 114 0.67 -5.76 16.74
N ARG A 115 -0.02 -6.69 16.07
CA ARG A 115 -0.16 -8.08 16.54
C ARG A 115 1.20 -8.77 16.68
N ARG A 116 2.10 -8.61 15.71
CA ARG A 116 3.47 -9.15 15.81
C ARG A 116 4.26 -8.51 16.95
N ARG A 117 4.10 -7.21 17.19
CA ARG A 117 4.73 -6.53 18.33
C ARG A 117 4.24 -7.10 19.66
N GLU A 118 2.93 -7.34 19.79
CA GLU A 118 2.35 -7.95 20.99
C GLU A 118 2.84 -9.38 21.20
N LEU A 119 2.94 -10.18 20.14
CA LEU A 119 3.51 -11.53 20.22
C LEU A 119 4.96 -11.50 20.70
N ARG A 120 5.79 -10.59 20.17
CA ARG A 120 7.17 -10.39 20.65
C ARG A 120 7.24 -10.07 22.12
N VAL A 121 6.44 -9.12 22.59
CA VAL A 121 6.43 -8.72 24.02
C VAL A 121 6.05 -9.91 24.90
N ARG A 122 5.00 -10.67 24.53
CA ARG A 122 4.57 -11.86 25.29
C ARG A 122 5.60 -12.97 25.28
N ALA A 123 6.23 -13.24 24.13
CA ALA A 123 7.27 -14.25 24.00
C ALA A 123 8.53 -13.87 24.81
N ALA A 124 8.91 -12.59 24.81
CA ALA A 124 10.02 -12.08 25.61
C ALA A 124 9.73 -12.13 27.12
N GLU A 125 8.51 -11.81 27.54
CA GLU A 125 8.08 -11.97 28.94
C GLU A 125 8.13 -13.44 29.37
N MET A 126 7.62 -14.35 28.54
CA MET A 126 7.69 -15.79 28.79
C MET A 126 9.14 -16.27 28.91
N ALA A 127 10.00 -15.88 27.97
CA ALA A 127 11.42 -16.21 27.98
C ALA A 127 12.15 -15.70 29.23
N SER A 128 11.74 -14.54 29.75
CA SER A 128 12.31 -13.99 30.99
C SER A 128 11.84 -14.73 32.24
N ARG A 129 10.61 -15.29 32.23
CA ARG A 129 10.02 -16.03 33.36
C ARG A 129 10.48 -17.47 33.42
N ASP A 130 10.58 -18.14 32.26
CA ASP A 130 11.02 -19.52 32.13
C ASP A 130 11.94 -19.70 30.91
N PRO A 131 13.27 -19.48 31.09
CA PRO A 131 14.23 -19.61 30.01
C PRO A 131 14.34 -21.04 29.45
N ALA A 132 14.17 -22.06 30.30
CA ALA A 132 14.29 -23.46 29.88
C ALA A 132 13.17 -23.82 28.90
N LEU A 133 11.93 -23.44 29.24
CA LEU A 133 10.79 -23.62 28.34
C LEU A 133 10.95 -22.82 27.04
N ALA A 134 11.52 -21.61 27.09
CA ALA A 134 11.76 -20.80 25.90
C ALA A 134 12.74 -21.46 24.91
N VAL A 135 13.78 -22.12 25.42
CA VAL A 135 14.72 -22.92 24.61
C VAL A 135 13.99 -24.11 23.98
N GLU A 136 13.18 -24.84 24.76
CA GLU A 136 12.39 -25.98 24.24
C GLU A 136 11.40 -25.55 23.14
N MET A 137 10.78 -24.38 23.29
CA MET A 137 9.86 -23.80 22.31
C MET A 137 10.56 -23.15 21.10
N GLY A 138 11.89 -23.01 21.13
CA GLY A 138 12.66 -22.37 20.06
C GLY A 138 12.40 -20.86 19.93
N ILE A 139 12.08 -20.17 21.03
CA ILE A 139 11.90 -18.71 21.03
C ILE A 139 13.22 -18.06 20.63
N GLY A 140 13.16 -17.14 19.66
CA GLY A 140 14.35 -16.46 19.16
C GLY A 140 15.17 -17.25 18.14
N ARG A 141 14.73 -18.45 17.73
CA ARG A 141 15.48 -19.33 16.83
C ARG A 141 14.75 -19.54 15.51
N PRO A 142 14.70 -18.54 14.61
CA PRO A 142 14.02 -18.68 13.32
C PRO A 142 14.69 -19.70 12.39
N ASP A 143 15.93 -20.11 12.71
CA ASP A 143 16.70 -21.14 12.03
C ASP A 143 16.27 -22.58 12.40
N LEU A 144 15.55 -22.76 13.50
CA LEU A 144 15.02 -24.04 13.94
C LEU A 144 13.57 -24.23 13.46
N GLN A 145 13.15 -25.50 13.32
CA GLN A 145 11.73 -25.80 13.13
C GLN A 145 10.97 -25.50 14.42
N ARG A 146 10.21 -24.42 14.41
CA ARG A 146 9.39 -23.97 15.56
C ARG A 146 7.90 -24.10 15.25
N SER A 147 7.12 -24.47 16.27
CA SER A 147 5.65 -24.56 16.21
C SER A 147 4.96 -23.30 16.72
N PHE A 148 5.73 -22.37 17.29
CA PHE A 148 5.24 -21.15 17.94
C PHE A 148 5.71 -19.89 17.20
N ASP A 149 4.83 -18.89 17.09
CA ASP A 149 5.15 -17.58 16.54
C ASP A 149 5.53 -16.61 17.69
N ASP A 150 6.82 -16.36 17.84
CA ASP A 150 7.37 -15.41 18.79
C ASP A 150 7.34 -13.96 18.29
N GLY A 151 6.64 -13.69 17.17
CA GLY A 151 6.52 -12.37 16.58
C GLY A 151 7.81 -11.86 15.90
N GLY A 152 8.81 -12.74 15.71
CA GLY A 152 10.08 -12.41 15.08
C GLY A 152 11.17 -12.03 16.06
N LEU A 153 11.16 -12.60 17.26
CA LEU A 153 12.29 -12.49 18.18
C LEU A 153 13.49 -13.27 17.64
N ILE A 154 14.68 -12.85 18.06
CA ILE A 154 15.97 -13.49 17.74
C ILE A 154 16.79 -13.62 19.01
N ASP A 155 17.20 -14.83 19.35
CA ASP A 155 18.07 -15.14 20.47
C ASP A 155 19.51 -14.78 20.10
N VAL A 156 20.00 -13.68 20.68
CA VAL A 156 21.29 -13.11 20.33
C VAL A 156 22.45 -14.02 20.77
N ASN A 157 22.24 -14.88 21.76
CA ASN A 157 23.28 -15.76 22.30
C ASN A 157 23.42 -17.06 21.51
N HIS A 158 22.34 -17.55 20.89
CA HIS A 158 22.34 -18.87 20.24
C HIS A 158 22.05 -18.85 18.74
N ALA A 159 21.34 -17.84 18.22
CA ALA A 159 20.97 -17.80 16.81
C ALA A 159 22.23 -17.67 15.92
N PRO A 160 22.28 -18.31 14.74
CA PRO A 160 23.41 -18.19 13.82
C PRO A 160 23.45 -16.80 13.16
N ALA A 161 24.59 -16.41 12.60
CA ALA A 161 24.76 -15.09 11.98
C ALA A 161 23.67 -14.74 10.94
N PRO A 162 23.26 -15.64 10.02
CA PRO A 162 22.18 -15.34 9.07
C PRO A 162 20.83 -15.02 9.74
N ALA A 163 20.55 -15.61 10.91
CA ALA A 163 19.35 -15.30 11.68
C ALA A 163 19.45 -13.92 12.35
N LEU A 164 20.62 -13.56 12.88
CA LEU A 164 20.87 -12.24 13.48
C LEU A 164 20.68 -11.10 12.48
N SER A 165 21.02 -11.30 11.21
CA SER A 165 20.74 -10.33 10.13
C SER A 165 19.25 -10.10 9.88
N GLY A 166 18.36 -10.89 10.49
CA GLY A 166 16.92 -10.62 10.52
C GLY A 166 16.54 -9.42 11.41
N ILE A 167 17.41 -8.98 12.31
CA ILE A 167 17.19 -7.76 13.10
C ILE A 167 17.39 -6.55 12.17
N PRO A 168 16.42 -5.63 12.06
CA PRO A 168 16.54 -4.46 11.20
C PRO A 168 17.80 -3.62 11.49
N GLY A 169 18.66 -3.48 10.49
CA GLY A 169 19.91 -2.72 10.57
C GLY A 169 21.16 -3.54 10.92
N ILE A 170 21.02 -4.83 11.25
CA ILE A 170 22.17 -5.73 11.46
C ILE A 170 22.60 -6.31 10.12
N THR A 171 23.79 -5.90 9.66
CA THR A 171 24.39 -6.46 8.44
C THR A 171 25.02 -7.84 8.73
N PRO A 172 25.31 -8.65 7.70
CA PRO A 172 26.04 -9.91 7.88
C PRO A 172 27.37 -9.74 8.63
N GLU A 173 28.11 -8.66 8.37
CA GLU A 173 29.39 -8.39 9.01
C GLU A 173 29.24 -8.07 10.51
N LEU A 174 28.17 -7.34 10.87
CA LEU A 174 27.83 -7.07 12.27
C LEU A 174 27.33 -8.34 12.97
N ALA A 175 26.53 -9.15 12.29
CA ALA A 175 26.07 -10.43 12.81
C ALA A 175 27.23 -11.38 13.12
N ASP A 176 28.19 -11.54 12.19
CA ASP A 176 29.40 -12.33 12.41
C ASP A 176 30.24 -11.80 13.56
N ARG A 177 30.29 -10.47 13.73
CA ARG A 177 30.99 -9.84 14.86
C ARG A 177 30.32 -10.18 16.19
N ILE A 178 28.99 -10.10 16.27
CA ILE A 178 28.22 -10.50 17.46
C ILE A 178 28.50 -11.98 17.80
N VAL A 179 28.51 -12.87 16.80
CA VAL A 179 28.79 -14.30 17.01
C VAL A 179 30.23 -14.54 17.51
N ARG A 180 31.21 -13.79 17.00
CA ARG A 180 32.59 -13.88 17.53
C ARG A 180 32.67 -13.40 18.97
N VAL A 181 32.13 -12.22 19.25
CA VAL A 181 32.22 -11.60 20.59
C VAL A 181 31.51 -12.45 21.64
N ARG A 182 30.31 -12.98 21.36
CA ARG A 182 29.61 -13.85 22.32
C ARG A 182 30.37 -15.14 22.62
N ALA A 183 31.14 -15.66 21.66
CA ALA A 183 31.96 -16.85 21.88
C ALA A 183 33.12 -16.56 22.83
N ASP A 184 33.68 -15.34 22.77
CA ASP A 184 34.77 -14.90 23.64
C ASP A 184 34.28 -14.47 25.04
N THR A 185 33.07 -13.90 25.15
CA THR A 185 32.51 -13.38 26.41
C THR A 185 31.61 -14.37 27.15
N GLY A 186 31.22 -15.48 26.50
CA GLY A 186 30.27 -16.45 27.06
C GLY A 186 28.81 -16.00 26.97
N GLY A 187 28.47 -15.17 25.98
CA GLY A 187 27.13 -14.60 25.78
C GLY A 187 27.00 -13.14 26.21
N PHE A 188 25.77 -12.64 26.11
CA PHE A 188 25.34 -11.31 26.54
C PHE A 188 24.11 -11.41 27.45
N VAL A 189 23.89 -10.41 28.28
CA VAL A 189 22.71 -10.27 29.15
C VAL A 189 21.76 -9.15 28.70
N SER A 190 22.20 -8.24 27.82
CA SER A 190 21.35 -7.15 27.32
C SER A 190 21.78 -6.59 25.96
N ALA A 191 20.91 -5.79 25.34
CA ALA A 191 21.17 -5.13 24.06
C ALA A 191 22.29 -4.08 24.16
N GLU A 192 22.39 -3.40 25.30
CA GLU A 192 23.44 -2.43 25.60
C GLU A 192 24.80 -3.12 25.66
N GLU A 193 24.88 -4.29 26.29
CA GLU A 193 26.11 -5.07 26.36
C GLU A 193 26.54 -5.55 24.97
N VAL A 194 25.61 -6.05 24.14
CA VAL A 194 25.92 -6.41 22.75
C VAL A 194 26.48 -5.21 22.00
N SER A 195 25.84 -4.03 22.15
CA SER A 195 26.25 -2.82 21.45
C SER A 195 27.64 -2.35 21.87
N LEU A 196 27.94 -2.42 23.16
CA LEU A 196 29.23 -2.06 23.74
C LEU A 196 30.33 -3.05 23.34
N MET A 197 30.10 -4.35 23.57
CA MET A 197 31.12 -5.39 23.40
C MET A 197 31.39 -5.69 21.92
N ALA A 198 30.36 -5.65 21.07
CA ALA A 198 30.51 -5.85 19.64
C ALA A 198 30.75 -4.54 18.86
N ASP A 199 30.98 -3.42 19.54
CA ASP A 199 31.27 -2.12 18.92
C ASP A 199 30.25 -1.78 17.81
N LEU A 200 28.97 -1.92 18.15
CA LEU A 200 27.87 -1.65 17.22
C LEU A 200 27.51 -0.17 17.25
N PRO A 201 27.02 0.40 16.12
CA PRO A 201 26.47 1.74 16.11
C PRO A 201 25.37 1.90 17.18
N PRO A 202 25.39 2.96 18.02
CA PRO A 202 24.41 3.15 19.10
C PRO A 202 22.95 3.20 18.63
N ALA A 203 22.71 3.56 17.37
CA ALA A 203 21.38 3.55 16.76
C ALA A 203 20.74 2.15 16.64
N LEU A 204 21.54 1.08 16.77
CA LEU A 204 21.06 -0.31 16.68
C LEU A 204 20.64 -0.88 18.03
N THR A 205 21.07 -0.30 19.16
CA THR A 205 20.71 -0.77 20.50
C THR A 205 19.19 -0.87 20.70
N PRO A 206 18.37 0.13 20.32
CA PRO A 206 16.92 0.01 20.44
C PRO A 206 16.34 -1.11 19.58
N ARG A 207 16.93 -1.41 18.41
CA ARG A 207 16.50 -2.51 17.55
C ARG A 207 16.83 -3.86 18.16
N ILE A 208 18.02 -4.00 18.71
CA ILE A 208 18.42 -5.22 19.42
C ILE A 208 17.56 -5.40 20.69
N ALA A 209 17.24 -4.34 21.41
CA ALA A 209 16.30 -4.41 22.54
C ALA A 209 14.87 -4.76 22.10
N GLU A 210 14.47 -4.37 20.88
CA GLU A 210 13.14 -4.60 20.34
C GLU A 210 12.92 -6.02 19.79
N TYR A 211 13.96 -6.62 19.19
CA TYR A 211 13.91 -7.91 18.49
C TYR A 211 14.76 -9.00 19.16
N GLY A 212 15.65 -8.64 20.07
CA GLY A 212 16.58 -9.56 20.72
C GLY A 212 16.02 -10.18 22.00
N VAL A 213 16.42 -11.42 22.25
CA VAL A 213 16.28 -12.12 23.54
C VAL A 213 17.65 -12.69 23.91
N PHE A 214 17.91 -12.83 25.21
CA PHE A 214 19.22 -13.22 25.75
C PHE A 214 19.11 -14.47 26.62
N LEU A 215 18.88 -15.62 25.99
CA LEU A 215 18.84 -16.90 26.71
C LEU A 215 20.26 -17.35 27.08
N ARG A 216 20.39 -18.13 28.15
CA ARG A 216 21.65 -18.72 28.60
C ARG A 216 21.74 -20.20 28.27
#